data_AF-A0A6I3FWZ1-F1
#
_entry.id   AF-A0A6I3FWZ1-F1
#
_cell.length_a   1.000
_cell.length_b   1.000
_cell.length_c   1.000
_cell.angle_alpha   90.00
_cell.angle_beta   90.00
_cell.angle_gamma   90.00
#
_symmetry.space_group_name_H-M   'P 1'
#
loop_
_entity.id
_entity.type
_entity.pdbx_description
1 polymer ?
#
loop_
_entity_poly.entity_id
_entity_poly.type
_entity_poly.pdbx_seq_one_letter_code
_entity_poly.pdbx_strand_id
1 'polypeptide(L)'
;MFFRRKLVLTTTIVLMLSSCAVVEKVMPEKAETNVLSGREGINGPVLAVKIDDTNPAHPQIGIEDADVVYIEQVESGLTRLMAIFSSRIPERVGPVRSARISDIDILSQYGNVAFAYSGAQSKLLPVISQANLLDL
;
A
#
# COMPACT_ATOMS: atom_id res chain seq x y z
N MET A 1 56.83 34.91 -5.30
CA MET A 1 55.37 35.17 -5.38
C MET A 1 54.55 33.98 -5.92
N PHE A 2 55.12 33.09 -6.74
CA PHE A 2 54.40 31.96 -7.35
C PHE A 2 53.96 30.83 -6.39
N PHE A 3 54.72 30.58 -5.31
CA PHE A 3 54.44 29.46 -4.39
C PHE A 3 53.16 29.65 -3.55
N ARG A 4 52.89 30.88 -3.09
CA ARG A 4 51.69 31.22 -2.32
C ARG A 4 50.40 31.13 -3.16
N ARG A 5 50.47 31.49 -4.44
CA ARG A 5 49.34 31.35 -5.39
C ARG A 5 48.99 29.89 -5.68
N LYS A 6 50.01 29.03 -5.85
CA LYS A 6 49.79 27.58 -6.02
C LYS A 6 49.19 26.94 -4.78
N LEU A 7 49.68 27.30 -3.59
CA LEU A 7 49.16 26.80 -2.31
C LEU A 7 47.68 27.16 -2.10
N VAL A 8 47.32 28.44 -2.29
CA VAL A 8 45.92 28.89 -2.17
C VAL A 8 45.02 28.17 -3.17
N LEU A 9 45.46 28.03 -4.43
CA LEU A 9 44.66 27.34 -5.45
C LEU A 9 44.43 25.86 -5.08
N THR A 10 45.47 25.16 -4.60
CA THR A 10 45.33 23.76 -4.15
C THR A 10 44.42 23.62 -2.93
N THR A 11 44.52 24.51 -1.93
CA THR A 11 43.65 24.44 -0.74
C THR A 11 42.18 24.69 -1.09
N THR A 12 41.91 25.63 -2.00
CA THR A 12 40.54 25.92 -2.45
C THR A 12 39.92 24.75 -3.22
N ILE A 13 40.70 24.05 -4.04
CA ILE A 13 40.25 22.86 -4.77
C ILE A 13 39.95 21.71 -3.81
N VAL A 14 40.79 21.49 -2.79
CA VAL A 14 40.57 20.43 -1.77
C VAL A 14 39.32 20.71 -0.94
N LEU A 15 39.07 21.97 -0.56
CA LEU A 15 37.84 22.37 0.15
C LEU A 15 36.57 22.15 -0.70
N MET A 16 36.62 22.49 -1.99
CA MET A 16 35.51 22.24 -2.93
C MET A 16 35.21 20.75 -3.12
N LEU A 17 36.24 19.91 -3.25
CA LEU A 17 36.08 18.45 -3.42
C LEU A 17 35.57 17.78 -2.14
N SER A 18 35.99 18.24 -0.96
CA SER A 18 35.48 17.72 0.32
C SER A 18 34.01 18.05 0.53
N SER A 19 33.51 19.15 -0.06
CA SER A 19 32.11 19.54 0.04
C SER A 19 31.18 18.55 -0.67
N CYS A 20 31.60 17.96 -1.80
CA CYS A 20 30.76 17.02 -2.55
C CYS A 20 30.56 15.69 -1.80
N ALA A 21 31.59 15.17 -1.13
CA ALA A 21 31.50 13.91 -0.38
C ALA A 21 30.60 14.00 0.87
N VAL A 22 30.47 15.19 1.46
CA VAL A 22 29.57 15.43 2.61
C VAL A 22 28.10 15.45 2.16
N VAL A 23 27.81 15.96 0.96
CA VAL A 23 26.43 16.04 0.44
C VAL A 23 25.83 14.66 0.19
N GLU A 24 26.58 13.72 -0.38
CA GLU A 24 26.12 12.33 -0.56
C GLU A 24 25.77 11.65 0.76
N LYS A 25 26.54 11.89 1.82
CA LYS A 25 26.32 11.29 3.14
C LYS A 25 25.12 11.89 3.90
N VAL A 26 24.65 13.07 3.47
CA VAL A 26 23.54 13.80 4.09
C VAL A 26 22.24 13.62 3.31
N MET A 27 22.28 13.09 2.08
CA MET A 27 21.05 12.77 1.36
C MET A 27 20.33 11.62 2.06
N PRO A 28 19.04 11.78 2.40
CA PRO A 28 18.28 10.69 2.97
C PRO A 28 18.29 9.51 2.00
N GLU A 29 18.49 8.30 2.52
CA GLU A 29 18.31 7.07 1.76
C GLU A 29 16.92 7.09 1.13
N LYS A 30 16.84 6.82 -0.16
CA LYS A 30 15.58 6.88 -0.91
C LYS A 30 14.60 5.90 -0.24
N ALA A 31 13.53 6.45 0.35
CA ALA A 31 12.49 5.65 0.96
C ALA A 31 11.94 4.63 -0.05
N GLU A 32 11.72 3.40 0.41
CA GLU A 32 11.06 2.38 -0.41
C GLU A 32 9.67 2.87 -0.82
N THR A 33 9.25 2.53 -2.05
CA THR A 33 7.92 2.86 -2.57
C THR A 33 7.11 1.59 -2.77
N ASN A 34 5.88 1.59 -2.27
CA ASN A 34 4.94 0.48 -2.45
C ASN A 34 4.45 0.43 -3.90
N VAL A 35 4.45 -0.75 -4.51
CA VAL A 35 4.10 -0.93 -5.93
C VAL A 35 2.61 -0.78 -6.23
N LEU A 36 1.74 -0.93 -5.22
CA LEU A 36 0.29 -0.83 -5.39
C LEU A 36 -0.16 0.64 -5.33
N SER A 37 0.38 1.42 -4.38
CA SER A 37 -0.03 2.81 -4.16
C SER A 37 0.92 3.85 -4.76
N GLY A 38 2.16 3.49 -5.07
CA GLY A 38 3.22 4.42 -5.48
C GLY A 38 3.68 5.37 -4.37
N ARG A 39 3.20 5.17 -3.13
CA ARG A 39 3.55 5.97 -1.96
C ARG A 39 4.75 5.35 -1.23
N GLU A 40 5.38 6.12 -0.35
CA GLU A 40 6.42 5.58 0.53
C GLU A 40 5.85 4.45 1.41
N GLY A 41 6.52 3.30 1.42
CA GLY A 41 6.05 2.10 2.11
C GLY A 41 6.71 0.83 1.57
N ILE A 42 6.68 -0.22 2.40
CA ILE A 42 7.21 -1.53 2.04
C ILE A 42 6.26 -2.28 1.10
N ASN A 43 6.77 -3.30 0.42
CA ASN A 43 5.99 -4.25 -0.38
C ASN A 43 5.70 -5.53 0.42
N GLY A 44 4.77 -5.45 1.37
CA GLY A 44 4.40 -6.56 2.24
C GLY A 44 3.35 -7.52 1.65
N PRO A 45 2.98 -8.57 2.40
CA PRO A 45 1.86 -9.45 2.05
C PRO A 45 0.58 -8.66 1.82
N VAL A 46 -0.26 -9.13 0.89
CA VAL A 46 -1.51 -8.46 0.54
C VAL A 46 -2.65 -8.97 1.40
N LEU A 47 -3.30 -8.07 2.12
CA LEU A 47 -4.58 -8.30 2.79
C LEU A 47 -5.67 -7.52 2.06
N ALA A 48 -6.75 -8.20 1.69
CA ALA A 48 -7.95 -7.59 1.17
C ALA A 48 -9.09 -7.73 2.19
N VAL A 49 -9.83 -6.65 2.42
CA VAL A 49 -10.95 -6.62 3.35
C VAL A 49 -12.18 -6.06 2.68
N LYS A 50 -13.28 -6.80 2.73
CA LYS A 50 -14.59 -6.33 2.24
C LYS A 50 -15.26 -5.47 3.33
N ILE A 51 -15.47 -4.18 3.05
CA ILE A 51 -15.95 -3.19 4.03
C ILE A 51 -17.30 -2.59 3.62
N ASP A 52 -18.15 -2.30 4.60
CA ASP A 52 -19.41 -1.59 4.41
C ASP A 52 -19.20 -0.13 3.96
N ASP A 53 -20.08 0.37 3.11
CA ASP A 53 -20.10 1.77 2.66
C ASP A 53 -21.50 2.41 2.78
N THR A 54 -22.39 1.81 3.56
CA THR A 54 -23.68 2.41 3.89
C THR A 54 -23.50 3.56 4.89
N ASN A 55 -24.41 4.55 4.86
CA ASN A 55 -24.35 5.71 5.77
C ASN A 55 -24.16 5.34 7.26
N PRO A 56 -24.81 4.29 7.81
CA PRO A 56 -24.60 3.90 9.21
C PRO A 56 -23.21 3.32 9.51
N ALA A 57 -22.47 2.89 8.48
CA ALA A 57 -21.12 2.36 8.63
C ALA A 57 -20.05 3.46 8.65
N HIS A 58 -20.42 4.71 8.38
CA HIS A 58 -19.48 5.82 8.36
C HIS A 58 -19.25 6.39 9.77
N PRO A 59 -18.00 6.72 10.14
CA PRO A 59 -16.77 6.46 9.39
C PRO A 59 -16.31 4.99 9.47
N GLN A 60 -15.73 4.48 8.39
CA GLN A 60 -15.02 3.19 8.41
C GLN A 60 -13.75 3.29 9.28
N ILE A 61 -13.29 2.14 9.76
CA ILE A 61 -12.09 2.01 10.58
C ILE A 61 -10.96 1.47 9.72
N GLY A 62 -9.79 2.11 9.78
CA GLY A 62 -8.54 1.60 9.21
C GLY A 62 -8.41 1.71 7.69
N ILE A 63 -9.37 2.34 7.00
CA ILE A 63 -9.34 2.48 5.54
C ILE A 63 -8.28 3.47 5.06
N GLU A 64 -7.88 4.40 5.92
CA GLU A 64 -6.83 5.39 5.70
C GLU A 64 -5.45 4.75 5.44
N ASP A 65 -5.24 3.53 5.91
CA ASP A 65 -4.00 2.77 5.71
C ASP A 65 -4.00 1.96 4.41
N ALA A 66 -5.13 1.90 3.68
CA ALA A 66 -5.24 1.10 2.47
C ALA A 66 -4.37 1.66 1.33
N ASP A 67 -3.66 0.77 0.63
CA ASP A 67 -2.90 1.10 -0.58
C ASP A 67 -3.83 1.37 -1.75
N VAL A 68 -4.86 0.54 -1.91
CA VAL A 68 -5.88 0.65 -2.95
C VAL A 68 -7.26 0.46 -2.33
N VAL A 69 -8.23 1.26 -2.77
CA VAL A 69 -9.64 1.10 -2.40
C VAL A 69 -10.47 1.00 -3.67
N TYR A 70 -11.17 -0.11 -3.84
CA TYR A 70 -12.20 -0.24 -4.86
C TYR A 70 -13.56 0.12 -4.26
N ILE A 71 -14.37 0.84 -5.05
CA ILE A 71 -15.78 1.10 -4.73
C ILE A 71 -16.60 0.21 -5.66
N GLU A 72 -17.33 -0.73 -5.07
CA GLU A 72 -18.15 -1.69 -5.80
C GLU A 72 -19.63 -1.43 -5.54
N GLN A 73 -20.39 -1.21 -6.60
CA GLN A 73 -21.85 -1.24 -6.51
C GLN A 73 -22.31 -2.69 -6.31
N VAL A 74 -23.26 -2.87 -5.40
CA VAL A 74 -23.91 -4.17 -5.16
C VAL A 74 -25.43 -4.04 -5.21
N GLU A 75 -26.17 -4.88 -4.48
CA GLU A 75 -27.62 -4.84 -4.43
C GLU A 75 -28.20 -3.47 -4.04
N SER A 76 -29.37 -3.18 -4.62
CA SER A 76 -30.21 -2.02 -4.26
C SER A 76 -29.53 -0.66 -4.43
N GLY A 77 -28.50 -0.58 -5.29
CA GLY A 77 -27.79 0.67 -5.57
C GLY A 77 -26.83 1.10 -4.46
N LEU A 78 -26.58 0.23 -3.48
CA LEU A 78 -25.63 0.50 -2.41
C LEU A 78 -24.20 0.14 -2.85
N THR A 79 -23.21 0.73 -2.20
CA THR A 79 -21.79 0.45 -2.42
C THR A 79 -21.20 -0.39 -1.29
N ARG A 80 -20.09 -1.08 -1.58
CA ARG A 80 -19.15 -1.63 -0.59
C ARG A 80 -17.74 -1.29 -1.06
N LEU A 81 -16.81 -1.30 -0.12
CA LEU A 81 -15.41 -1.06 -0.39
C LEU A 81 -14.64 -2.38 -0.37
N MET A 82 -13.67 -2.52 -1.26
CA MET A 82 -12.59 -3.50 -1.11
C MET A 82 -11.31 -2.72 -0.81
N ALA A 83 -10.86 -2.79 0.44
CA ALA A 83 -9.62 -2.16 0.86
C ALA A 83 -8.47 -3.16 0.77
N ILE A 84 -7.42 -2.79 0.05
CA ILE A 84 -6.20 -3.58 -0.14
C ILE A 84 -5.07 -2.96 0.67
N PHE A 85 -4.41 -3.77 1.48
CA PHE A 85 -3.32 -3.38 2.36
C PHE A 85 -2.08 -4.21 2.06
N SER A 86 -0.93 -3.56 1.91
CA SER A 86 0.39 -4.18 1.71
C SER A 86 1.50 -3.40 2.40
N SER A 87 1.44 -2.06 2.37
CA SER A 87 2.40 -1.17 3.02
C SER A 87 2.23 -1.10 4.53
N ARG A 88 0.98 -1.11 5.00
CA ARG A 88 0.62 -1.14 6.42
C ARG A 88 -0.67 -1.93 6.61
N ILE A 89 -0.64 -2.91 7.52
CA ILE A 89 -1.83 -3.64 7.96
C ILE A 89 -2.35 -2.95 9.24
N PRO A 90 -3.59 -2.42 9.26
CA PRO A 90 -4.12 -1.76 10.44
C PRO A 90 -4.45 -2.78 11.55
N GLU A 91 -4.40 -2.35 12.81
CA GLU A 91 -4.80 -3.20 13.96
C GLU A 91 -6.30 -3.52 13.92
N ARG A 92 -7.11 -2.60 13.39
CA ARG A 92 -8.56 -2.74 13.28
C ARG A 92 -9.02 -2.25 11.92
N VAL A 93 -9.96 -2.98 11.31
CA VAL A 93 -10.55 -2.64 10.01
C VAL A 93 -12.02 -3.06 9.93
N GLY A 94 -12.87 -2.24 9.31
CA GLY A 94 -14.27 -2.58 9.09
C GLY A 94 -15.21 -1.35 9.07
N PRO A 95 -16.54 -1.55 9.16
CA PRO A 95 -17.24 -2.82 9.39
C PRO A 95 -17.10 -3.82 8.24
N VAL A 96 -16.74 -5.08 8.54
CA VAL A 96 -16.54 -6.12 7.53
C VAL A 96 -17.87 -6.65 6.99
N ARG A 97 -17.94 -6.91 5.68
CA ARG A 97 -19.15 -7.34 4.98
C ARG A 97 -18.95 -8.57 4.12
N SER A 98 -20.06 -9.07 3.61
CA SER A 98 -20.10 -10.33 2.89
C SER A 98 -19.45 -10.24 1.52
N ALA A 99 -18.74 -11.30 1.14
CA ALA A 99 -18.07 -11.43 -0.14
C ALA A 99 -19.07 -11.57 -1.30
N ARG A 100 -18.63 -11.14 -2.49
CA ARG A 100 -19.35 -11.19 -3.76
C ARG A 100 -18.48 -11.78 -4.86
N ILE A 101 -19.12 -12.24 -5.93
CA ILE A 101 -18.40 -12.86 -7.05
C ILE A 101 -17.42 -11.89 -7.72
N SER A 102 -17.76 -10.60 -7.78
CA SER A 102 -16.89 -9.53 -8.30
C SER A 102 -15.58 -9.41 -7.51
N ASP A 103 -15.58 -9.78 -6.23
CA ASP A 103 -14.38 -9.73 -5.39
C ASP A 103 -13.32 -10.67 -5.96
N ILE A 104 -13.70 -11.84 -6.47
CA ILE A 104 -12.75 -12.81 -7.03
C ILE A 104 -12.03 -12.23 -8.25
N ASP A 105 -12.75 -11.49 -9.09
CA ASP A 105 -12.18 -10.83 -10.28
C ASP A 105 -11.17 -9.75 -9.87
N ILE A 106 -11.47 -8.97 -8.83
CA ILE A 106 -10.55 -7.97 -8.28
C ILE A 106 -9.31 -8.66 -7.69
N LEU A 107 -9.51 -9.66 -6.84
CA LEU A 107 -8.45 -10.32 -6.08
C LEU A 107 -7.50 -11.14 -6.95
N SER A 108 -7.97 -11.64 -8.10
CA SER A 108 -7.14 -12.37 -9.07
C SER A 108 -5.93 -11.57 -9.59
N GLN A 109 -5.96 -10.23 -9.46
CA GLN A 109 -4.90 -9.33 -9.93
C GLN A 109 -3.71 -9.24 -8.95
N TYR A 110 -3.86 -9.74 -7.72
CA TYR A 110 -2.90 -9.52 -6.63
C TYR A 110 -2.00 -10.74 -6.34
N GLY A 111 -2.12 -11.82 -7.11
CA GLY A 111 -1.36 -13.05 -6.87
C GLY A 111 -1.84 -13.75 -5.59
N ASN A 112 -1.01 -13.74 -4.54
CA ASN A 112 -1.36 -14.34 -3.24
C ASN A 112 -1.94 -13.27 -2.32
N VAL A 113 -3.23 -13.38 -2.02
CA VAL A 113 -3.96 -12.41 -1.18
C VAL A 113 -4.70 -13.12 -0.07
N ALA A 114 -4.61 -12.58 1.15
CA ALA A 114 -5.48 -12.99 2.24
C ALA A 114 -6.78 -12.18 2.18
N PHE A 115 -7.93 -12.84 2.23
CA PHE A 115 -9.23 -12.20 2.02
C PHE A 115 -10.09 -12.32 3.26
N ALA A 116 -10.36 -11.18 3.90
CA ALA A 116 -11.23 -11.08 5.07
C ALA A 116 -12.62 -10.55 4.68
N TYR A 117 -13.65 -11.33 5.02
CA TYR A 117 -15.05 -10.99 4.77
C TYR A 117 -15.95 -11.62 5.85
N SER A 118 -17.20 -11.14 5.96
CA SER A 118 -18.15 -11.62 6.97
C SER A 118 -19.32 -12.35 6.30
N GLY A 119 -19.04 -13.55 5.83
CA GLY A 119 -20.00 -14.44 5.18
C GLY A 119 -20.11 -14.23 3.67
N ALA A 120 -20.77 -15.17 2.98
CA ALA A 120 -20.96 -15.12 1.55
C ALA A 120 -22.24 -15.86 1.17
N GLN A 121 -22.74 -15.63 -0.04
CA GLN A 121 -23.82 -16.46 -0.56
C GLN A 121 -23.35 -17.92 -0.66
N SER A 122 -24.17 -18.89 -0.28
CA SER A 122 -23.74 -20.31 -0.23
C SER A 122 -23.19 -20.84 -1.55
N LYS A 123 -23.70 -20.35 -2.70
CA LYS A 123 -23.21 -20.72 -4.03
C LYS A 123 -21.81 -20.16 -4.35
N LEU A 124 -21.36 -19.13 -3.63
CA LEU A 124 -20.05 -18.51 -3.79
C LEU A 124 -18.96 -19.23 -2.99
N LEU A 125 -19.31 -19.91 -1.90
CA LEU A 125 -18.32 -20.59 -1.04
C LEU A 125 -17.40 -21.56 -1.81
N PRO A 126 -17.89 -22.40 -2.75
CA PRO A 126 -17.02 -23.27 -3.54
C PRO A 126 -16.10 -22.49 -4.48
N VAL A 127 -16.49 -21.29 -4.92
CA VAL A 127 -15.67 -20.43 -5.78
C VAL A 127 -14.55 -19.81 -4.96
N ILE A 128 -14.85 -19.31 -3.75
CA ILE A 128 -13.85 -18.76 -2.82
C ILE A 128 -12.82 -19.84 -2.48
N SER A 129 -13.26 -21.06 -2.14
CA SER A 129 -12.34 -22.14 -1.75
C SER A 129 -11.46 -22.67 -2.90
N GLN A 130 -11.86 -22.44 -4.15
CA GLN A 130 -11.09 -22.80 -5.34
C GLN A 130 -10.24 -21.65 -5.88
N ALA A 131 -10.46 -20.42 -5.39
CA ALA A 131 -9.72 -19.24 -5.83
C ALA A 131 -8.29 -19.24 -5.28
N ASN A 132 -7.38 -18.55 -5.96
CA ASN A 132 -6.00 -18.36 -5.51
C ASN A 132 -5.91 -17.29 -4.42
N LEU A 133 -6.54 -17.54 -3.28
CA LEU A 133 -6.54 -16.64 -2.12
C LEU A 133 -6.48 -17.46 -0.82
N LEU A 134 -6.08 -16.80 0.26
CA LEU A 134 -6.19 -17.31 1.62
C LEU A 134 -7.50 -16.79 2.23
N ASP A 135 -8.43 -17.69 2.48
CA ASP A 135 -9.71 -17.41 3.17
C ASP A 135 -9.46 -17.21 4.68
N LEU A 136 -9.82 -16.04 5.23
CA LEU A 136 -9.58 -15.63 6.63
C LEU A 136 -10.82 -15.67 7.53
#